data_AF-A0A3B0P6A6-F1
#
_entry.id   AF-A0A3B0P6A6-F1
#
_cell.length_a   1.000
_cell.length_b   1.000
_cell.length_c   1.000
_cell.angle_alpha   90.00
_cell.angle_beta   90.00
_cell.angle_gamma   90.00
#
_symmetry.space_group_name_H-M   'P 1'
#
loop_
_entity.id
_entity.type
_entity.pdbx_description
1 polymer ?
#
loop_
_entity_poly.entity_id
_entity_poly.type
_entity_poly.pdbx_seq_one_letter_code
_entity_poly.pdbx_strand_id
1 'polypeptide(L)'
;MKNTSFSSKVGQEIDEEIRKIILEAEKKAHEIISSNRELLELIKDALIIKETIVAEEIEYIAKNMKLPEEITTTKETLKEEYSENDFNNLFNEISGKKNITEDKYKDDLDEELKKHAIKDENDVADKGNNESKENDFEN
;
A
#
# COMPACT_ATOMS: atom_id res chain seq x y z
N MET A 1 22.54 34.06 -2.69
CA MET A 1 21.35 33.61 -1.96
C MET A 1 20.13 34.10 -2.72
N LYS A 2 19.23 33.22 -3.17
CA LYS A 2 17.98 33.65 -3.82
C LYS A 2 17.12 34.30 -2.74
N ASN A 3 17.05 35.64 -2.75
CA ASN A 3 16.08 36.37 -1.95
C ASN A 3 14.71 36.07 -2.55
N THR A 4 13.93 35.22 -1.89
CA THR A 4 12.53 35.02 -2.23
C THR A 4 11.77 36.28 -1.83
N SER A 5 11.52 37.15 -2.81
CA SER A 5 10.82 38.43 -2.62
C SER A 5 9.30 38.23 -2.50
N PHE A 6 8.85 37.46 -1.51
CA PHE A 6 7.43 37.34 -1.16
C PHE A 6 7.15 37.79 0.28
N SER A 7 5.91 38.19 0.55
CA SER A 7 5.51 38.61 1.90
C SER A 7 5.48 37.41 2.85
N SER A 8 5.60 37.65 4.15
CA SER A 8 5.51 36.60 5.18
C SER A 8 4.25 35.73 5.01
N LYS A 9 3.12 36.37 4.71
CA LYS A 9 1.84 35.69 4.46
C LYS A 9 1.89 34.78 3.23
N VAL A 10 2.46 35.27 2.12
CA VAL A 10 2.61 34.45 0.90
C VAL A 10 3.56 33.27 1.14
N GLY A 11 4.61 33.46 1.96
CA GLY A 11 5.48 32.36 2.38
C GLY A 11 4.72 31.29 3.15
N GLN A 12 3.88 31.69 4.11
CA GLN A 12 3.04 30.76 4.86
C GLN A 12 2.08 29.98 3.95
N GLU A 13 1.43 30.64 3.01
CA GLU A 13 0.52 30.00 2.04
C GLU A 13 1.27 28.97 1.17
N ILE A 14 2.50 29.27 0.75
CA ILE A 14 3.35 28.34 0.00
C ILE A 14 3.68 27.09 0.85
N ASP A 15 4.08 27.26 2.10
CA ASP A 15 4.43 26.15 2.98
C ASP A 15 3.20 25.26 3.28
N GLU A 16 2.02 25.87 3.42
CA GLU A 16 0.75 25.16 3.58
C GLU A 16 0.41 24.31 2.36
N GLU A 17 0.57 24.84 1.14
CA GLU A 17 0.31 24.08 -0.09
C GLU A 17 1.35 22.99 -0.35
N ILE A 18 2.64 23.24 -0.06
CA ILE A 18 3.67 22.20 -0.13
C ILE A 18 3.32 21.03 0.79
N ARG A 19 2.87 21.33 2.01
CA ARG A 19 2.44 20.27 2.95
C ARG A 19 1.27 19.47 2.40
N LYS A 20 0.27 20.12 1.80
CA LYS A 20 -0.86 19.41 1.19
C LYS A 20 -0.42 18.48 0.06
N ILE A 21 0.45 18.96 -0.84
CA ILE A 21 0.97 18.14 -1.95
C ILE A 21 1.68 16.88 -1.42
N ILE A 22 2.50 17.03 -0.38
CA ILE A 22 3.23 15.90 0.22
C ILE A 22 2.24 14.90 0.85
N LEU A 23 1.28 15.38 1.65
CA LEU A 23 0.30 14.52 2.31
C LEU A 23 -0.61 13.79 1.31
N GLU A 24 -1.01 14.45 0.22
CA GLU A 24 -1.77 13.80 -0.86
C GLU A 24 -0.95 12.71 -1.57
N ALA A 25 0.34 12.95 -1.79
CA ALA A 25 1.23 11.96 -2.40
C ALA A 25 1.45 10.77 -1.45
N GLU A 26 1.64 11.02 -0.15
CA GLU A 26 1.76 9.99 0.88
C GLU A 26 0.49 9.15 0.97
N LYS A 27 -0.68 9.79 1.03
CA LYS A 27 -1.97 9.09 1.00
C LYS A 27 -2.10 8.17 -0.21
N LYS A 28 -1.82 8.67 -1.42
CA LYS A 28 -1.88 7.85 -2.65
C LYS A 28 -0.90 6.68 -2.59
N ALA A 29 0.31 6.91 -2.11
CA ALA A 29 1.30 5.84 -1.95
C ALA A 29 0.82 4.78 -0.94
N HIS A 30 0.27 5.22 0.19
CA HIS A 30 -0.31 4.35 1.21
C HIS A 30 -1.44 3.49 0.64
N GLU A 31 -2.41 4.10 -0.06
CA GLU A 31 -3.52 3.40 -0.71
C GLU A 31 -3.03 2.34 -1.71
N ILE A 32 -2.01 2.67 -2.53
CA ILE A 32 -1.42 1.74 -3.50
C ILE A 32 -0.78 0.55 -2.78
N ILE A 33 0.05 0.80 -1.77
CA ILE A 33 0.75 -0.27 -1.03
C ILE A 33 -0.26 -1.12 -0.24
N SER A 34 -1.28 -0.50 0.34
CA SER A 34 -2.34 -1.16 1.13
C SER A 34 -3.24 -2.02 0.28
N SER A 35 -3.54 -1.58 -0.94
CA SER A 35 -4.33 -2.37 -1.89
C SER A 35 -3.54 -3.55 -2.49
N ASN A 36 -2.20 -3.49 -2.47
CA ASN A 36 -1.30 -4.49 -3.06
C ASN A 36 -0.47 -5.25 -2.02
N ARG A 37 -0.97 -5.42 -0.78
CA ARG A 37 -0.21 -6.05 0.32
C ARG A 37 0.27 -7.46 -0.01
N GLU A 38 -0.55 -8.28 -0.67
CA GLU A 38 -0.14 -9.64 -1.05
C GLU A 38 1.02 -9.63 -2.04
N LEU A 39 1.00 -8.73 -3.02
CA LEU A 39 2.09 -8.55 -3.98
C LEU A 39 3.37 -8.07 -3.29
N LEU A 40 3.26 -7.09 -2.38
CA LEU A 40 4.39 -6.62 -1.58
C LEU A 40 5.04 -7.76 -0.80
N GLU A 41 4.23 -8.63 -0.18
CA GLU A 41 4.72 -9.80 0.55
C GLU A 41 5.45 -10.82 -0.34
N LEU A 42 5.04 -10.97 -1.61
CA LEU A 42 5.77 -11.82 -2.56
C LEU A 42 7.10 -11.19 -2.96
N ILE A 43 7.13 -9.88 -3.21
CA ILE A 43 8.35 -9.14 -3.52
C ILE A 43 9.33 -9.20 -2.34
N LYS A 44 8.82 -9.04 -1.11
CA LYS A 44 9.59 -9.18 0.13
C LYS A 44 10.27 -10.55 0.21
N ASP A 45 9.51 -11.63 0.03
CA ASP A 45 10.05 -13.00 0.06
C ASP A 45 11.13 -13.19 -1.01
N ALA A 46 10.90 -12.69 -2.23
CA ALA A 46 11.86 -12.80 -3.32
C ALA A 46 13.18 -12.06 -3.00
N LEU A 47 13.09 -10.86 -2.42
CA LEU A 47 14.25 -10.06 -2.00
C LEU A 47 14.99 -10.69 -0.82
N ILE A 48 14.31 -11.34 0.12
CA ILE A 48 14.97 -12.07 1.20
C ILE A 48 15.84 -13.20 0.65
N ILE A 49 15.37 -13.86 -0.41
CA ILE A 49 16.04 -15.03 -0.98
C ILE A 49 17.18 -14.64 -1.94
N LYS A 50 16.92 -13.69 -2.85
CA LYS A 50 17.87 -13.30 -3.91
C LYS A 50 18.65 -12.01 -3.63
N GLU A 51 18.32 -11.27 -2.58
CA GLU A 51 18.79 -9.90 -2.25
C GLU A 51 18.44 -8.82 -3.28
N THR A 52 18.47 -9.16 -4.56
CA THR A 52 18.15 -8.32 -5.72
C THR A 52 17.25 -9.11 -6.67
N ILE A 53 16.23 -8.45 -7.20
CA ILE A 53 15.36 -8.99 -8.25
C ILE A 53 15.31 -8.03 -9.43
N VAL A 54 15.12 -8.56 -10.64
CA VAL A 54 15.04 -7.75 -11.87
C VAL A 54 13.59 -7.40 -12.23
N ALA A 55 13.42 -6.46 -13.16
CA ALA A 55 12.09 -5.99 -13.58
C ALA A 55 11.21 -7.15 -14.10
N GLU A 56 11.78 -8.08 -14.87
CA GLU A 56 11.08 -9.25 -15.41
C GLU A 56 10.55 -10.17 -14.31
N GLU A 57 11.30 -10.32 -13.21
CA GLU A 57 10.86 -11.10 -12.04
C GLU A 57 9.72 -10.39 -11.29
N ILE A 58 9.81 -9.06 -11.14
CA ILE A 58 8.73 -8.25 -10.55
C ILE A 58 7.46 -8.36 -11.39
N GLU A 59 7.57 -8.22 -12.71
CA GLU A 59 6.45 -8.36 -13.65
C GLU A 59 5.84 -9.76 -13.59
N TYR A 60 6.67 -10.80 -13.52
CA TYR A 60 6.20 -12.17 -13.34
C TYR A 60 5.40 -12.33 -12.05
N ILE A 61 5.93 -11.83 -10.93
CA ILE A 61 5.26 -11.92 -9.62
C ILE A 61 3.94 -11.16 -9.65
N ALA A 62 3.93 -9.93 -10.19
CA ALA A 62 2.72 -9.11 -10.29
C ALA A 62 1.63 -9.76 -11.17
N LYS A 63 2.04 -10.40 -12.28
CA LYS A 63 1.11 -11.03 -13.22
C LYS A 63 0.55 -12.36 -12.69
N ASN A 64 1.39 -13.18 -12.06
CA ASN A 64 1.04 -14.54 -11.66
C ASN A 64 0.65 -14.65 -10.17
N MET A 65 0.88 -13.58 -9.40
CA MET A 65 0.70 -13.54 -7.94
C MET A 65 1.38 -14.70 -7.22
N LYS A 66 2.56 -15.09 -7.72
CA LYS A 66 3.36 -16.22 -7.24
C LYS A 66 4.84 -15.96 -7.45
N LEU A 67 5.67 -16.56 -6.60
CA LEU A 67 7.12 -16.56 -6.78
C LEU A 67 7.52 -17.38 -8.02
N PRO A 68 8.58 -17.00 -8.74
CA PRO A 68 9.23 -17.85 -9.72
C PRO A 68 9.63 -19.20 -9.12
N GLU A 69 9.69 -20.24 -9.96
CA GLU A 69 10.02 -21.61 -9.53
C GLU A 69 11.38 -21.67 -8.84
N GLU A 70 12.40 -21.03 -9.41
CA GLU A 70 13.75 -20.97 -8.83
C GLU A 70 13.74 -20.43 -7.39
N ILE A 71 13.03 -19.31 -7.16
CA ILE A 71 12.93 -18.67 -5.84
C ILE A 71 12.15 -19.57 -4.87
N THR A 72 11.10 -20.23 -5.37
CA THR A 72 10.29 -21.15 -4.57
C THR A 72 11.11 -22.34 -4.08
N THR A 73 11.89 -22.96 -4.95
CA THR A 73 12.79 -24.06 -4.57
C THR A 73 13.83 -23.62 -3.55
N THR A 74 14.44 -22.44 -3.72
CA THR A 74 15.39 -21.92 -2.71
C THR A 74 14.72 -21.66 -1.37
N LYS A 75 13.47 -21.17 -1.36
CA LYS A 75 12.70 -20.99 -0.11
C LYS A 75 12.51 -22.32 0.63
N GLU A 76 12.20 -23.39 -0.10
CA GLU A 76 12.03 -24.73 0.48
C GLU A 76 13.34 -25.26 1.07
N THR A 77 14.48 -25.08 0.39
CA THR A 77 15.78 -25.50 0.94
C THR A 77 16.15 -24.71 2.19
N LEU A 78 15.86 -23.40 2.23
CA LEU A 78 16.11 -22.56 3.41
C LEU A 78 15.29 -23.00 4.63
N LYS A 79 14.10 -23.57 4.42
CA LYS A 79 13.27 -24.09 5.50
C LYS A 79 13.92 -25.27 6.23
N GLU A 80 14.75 -26.04 5.54
CA GLU A 80 15.49 -27.18 6.12
C GLU A 80 16.80 -26.74 6.80
N GLU A 81 17.39 -25.63 6.33
CA GLU A 81 18.67 -25.11 6.84
C GLU A 81 18.52 -24.28 8.12
N TYR A 82 17.42 -23.53 8.25
CA TYR A 82 17.17 -22.64 9.39
C TYR A 82 16.28 -23.30 10.45
N SER A 83 16.38 -22.81 11.69
CA SER A 83 15.42 -23.20 12.72
C SER A 83 14.01 -22.74 12.33
N GLU A 84 12.99 -23.52 12.71
CA GLU A 84 11.59 -23.19 12.38
C GLU A 84 11.20 -21.77 12.85
N ASN A 85 11.69 -21.35 14.02
CA ASN A 85 11.43 -20.02 14.56
C ASN A 85 12.08 -18.92 13.71
N ASP A 86 13.33 -19.09 13.32
CA ASP A 86 14.06 -18.08 12.52
C ASP A 86 13.45 -17.94 11.13
N PHE A 87 13.10 -19.07 10.51
CA PHE A 87 12.41 -19.09 9.22
C PHE A 87 11.06 -18.37 9.29
N ASN A 88 10.24 -18.71 10.29
CA ASN A 88 8.93 -18.09 10.50
C ASN A 88 9.04 -16.58 10.75
N ASN A 89 10.05 -16.14 11.50
CA ASN A 89 10.32 -14.72 11.72
C ASN A 89 10.76 -13.99 10.44
N LEU A 90 11.60 -14.62 9.62
CA LEU A 90 12.11 -14.01 8.40
C LEU A 90 11.02 -13.85 7.33
N PHE A 91 10.17 -14.87 7.18
CA PHE A 91 9.11 -14.88 6.16
C PHE A 91 7.74 -14.38 6.67
N ASN A 92 7.62 -14.02 7.96
CA ASN A 92 6.36 -13.69 8.64
C ASN A 92 5.29 -14.78 8.47
N GLU A 93 5.69 -16.05 8.62
CA GLU A 93 4.79 -17.20 8.48
C GLU A 93 4.49 -17.82 9.85
N ILE A 94 3.21 -18.11 10.13
CA ILE A 94 2.79 -18.86 11.31
C ILE A 94 1.93 -20.01 10.84
N SER A 95 2.35 -21.25 11.13
CA SER A 95 1.64 -22.48 10.72
C SER A 95 1.35 -22.56 9.22
N GLY A 96 2.28 -22.10 8.38
CA GLY A 96 2.17 -22.12 6.92
C GLY A 96 1.23 -21.07 6.33
N LYS A 97 0.78 -20.09 7.12
CA LYS A 97 0.04 -18.92 6.64
C LYS A 97 0.86 -17.66 6.86
N LYS A 98 0.96 -16.81 5.83
CA LYS A 98 1.53 -15.47 5.96
C LYS A 98 0.69 -14.64 6.92
N ASN A 99 1.34 -14.01 7.89
CA ASN A 99 0.74 -13.04 8.77
C ASN A 99 0.98 -11.65 8.17
N ILE A 100 0.00 -11.14 7.42
CA ILE A 100 0.01 -9.75 6.96
C ILE A 100 -0.30 -8.88 8.17
N THR A 101 0.71 -8.21 8.70
CA THR A 101 0.56 -7.33 9.87
C THR A 101 -0.39 -6.18 9.56
N GLU A 102 -1.18 -5.79 10.57
CA GLU A 102 -2.04 -4.61 10.50
C GLU A 102 -1.24 -3.33 10.18
N ASP A 103 -1.88 -2.43 9.44
CA ASP A 103 -1.30 -1.15 9.07
C ASP A 103 -1.23 -0.20 10.27
N LYS A 104 -0.05 -0.14 10.89
CA LYS A 104 0.18 0.68 12.09
C LYS A 104 0.19 2.18 11.83
N TYR A 105 0.33 2.60 10.57
CA TYR A 105 0.51 4.01 10.21
C TYR A 105 -0.78 4.65 9.72
N LYS A 106 -1.81 3.85 9.47
CA LYS A 106 -3.09 4.32 8.94
C LYS A 106 -3.74 5.37 9.85
N ASP A 107 -3.79 5.10 11.15
CA ASP A 107 -4.47 5.99 12.11
C ASP A 107 -3.76 7.36 12.19
N ASP A 108 -2.42 7.36 12.27
CA ASP A 108 -1.60 8.58 12.31
C ASP A 108 -1.78 9.40 11.00
N LEU A 109 -1.77 8.73 9.85
CA LEU A 109 -1.98 9.37 8.55
C LEU A 109 -3.39 9.96 8.42
N ASP A 110 -4.42 9.22 8.85
CA ASP A 110 -5.80 9.68 8.85
C ASP A 110 -5.99 10.92 9.75
N GLU A 111 -5.31 10.97 10.91
CA GLU A 111 -5.30 12.15 11.77
C GLU A 111 -4.63 13.36 11.10
N GLU A 112 -3.49 13.16 10.44
CA GLU A 112 -2.73 14.23 9.79
C GLU A 112 -3.44 14.81 8.55
N LEU A 113 -4.12 13.95 7.77
CA LEU A 113 -4.97 14.34 6.65
C LEU A 113 -6.16 15.18 7.11
N LYS A 114 -6.85 14.76 8.18
CA LYS A 114 -7.98 15.50 8.77
C LYS A 114 -7.55 16.88 9.24
N LYS A 115 -6.38 17.00 9.88
CA LYS A 115 -5.84 18.26 10.39
C LYS A 115 -5.61 19.30 9.29
N HIS A 116 -5.24 18.86 8.07
CA HIS A 116 -4.96 19.74 6.94
C HIS A 116 -6.13 19.86 5.94
N ALA A 117 -7.32 19.39 6.33
CA ALA A 117 -8.56 19.44 5.56
C ALA A 117 -8.45 18.81 4.15
N ILE A 118 -7.56 17.83 3.99
CA ILE A 118 -7.47 17.01 2.79
C ILE A 118 -8.61 16.00 2.88
N LYS A 119 -9.63 16.17 2.05
CA LYS A 119 -10.81 15.30 2.04
C LYS A 119 -10.56 14.05 1.19
N ASP A 120 -11.22 12.96 1.54
CA ASP A 120 -11.36 11.81 0.67
C ASP A 120 -12.27 12.17 -0.51
N GLU A 121 -11.72 12.20 -1.73
CA GLU A 121 -12.54 12.30 -2.95
C GLU A 121 -13.46 11.06 -3.11
N ASN A 122 -13.18 9.96 -2.40
CA ASN A 122 -13.93 8.71 -2.44
C ASN A 122 -15.29 8.75 -1.70
N ASP A 123 -15.59 9.78 -0.90
CA ASP A 123 -16.87 9.92 -0.17
C ASP A 123 -18.01 10.53 -1.02
N VAL A 124 -17.76 10.90 -2.28
CA VAL A 124 -18.77 11.54 -3.15
C VAL A 124 -19.56 10.52 -4.01
N ALA A 125 -19.20 9.23 -3.97
CA ALA A 125 -19.78 8.21 -4.86
C ALA A 125 -21.03 7.48 -4.32
N ASP A 126 -21.61 7.86 -3.18
CA ASP A 126 -22.85 7.24 -2.65
C ASP A 126 -24.00 8.24 -2.48
N LYS A 127 -24.28 9.01 -3.54
CA LYS A 127 -25.58 9.71 -3.72
C LYS A 127 -26.01 9.63 -5.18
N GLY A 128 -26.30 8.42 -5.64
CA GLY A 128 -26.82 8.21 -6.98
C GLY A 128 -27.46 6.84 -7.12
N ASN A 129 -28.79 6.81 -6.92
CA ASN A 129 -29.79 5.92 -7.53
C ASN A 129 -30.72 5.28 -6.50
N ASN A 130 -31.80 5.99 -6.18
CA ASN A 130 -33.07 5.36 -5.79
C ASN A 130 -34.13 5.82 -6.81
N GLU A 131 -34.02 5.31 -8.04
CA GLU A 131 -35.18 5.21 -8.92
C GLU A 131 -35.87 3.88 -8.59
N SER A 132 -36.83 3.96 -7.66
CA SER A 132 -37.81 2.90 -7.43
C SER A 132 -38.66 2.76 -8.70
N LYS A 133 -38.35 1.75 -9.51
CA LYS A 133 -39.35 1.14 -10.40
C LYS A 133 -40.34 0.40 -9.50
N GLU A 134 -41.46 1.02 -9.18
CA GLU A 134 -42.64 0.27 -8.77
C GLU A 134 -43.32 -0.31 -10.01
N ASN A 135 -43.56 -1.61 -9.91
CA ASN A 135 -43.99 -2.49 -10.98
C ASN A 135 -45.50 -2.34 -11.22
N ASP A 136 -45.88 -1.93 -12.42
CA ASP A 136 -47.21 -2.22 -12.96
C ASP A 136 -47.19 -3.65 -13.53
N PHE A 137 -47.71 -4.61 -12.77
CA PHE A 137 -48.23 -5.87 -13.30
C PHE A 137 -49.60 -6.17 -12.66
N GLU A 138 -50.60 -6.06 -13.53
CA GLU A 138 -51.96 -6.63 -13.54
C GLU A 138 -52.45 -7.44 -12.32
N ASN A 139 -53.56 -6.99 -11.73
CA ASN A 139 -54.86 -7.65 -11.86
C ASN A 139 -56.02 -6.70 -11.51
#